data_AF-A0A6M6JUD6-F1
#
_entry.id   AF-A0A6M6JUD6-F1
#
_cell.length_a   1.000
_cell.length_b   1.000
_cell.length_c   1.000
_cell.angle_alpha   90.00
_cell.angle_beta   90.00
_cell.angle_gamma   90.00
#
_symmetry.space_group_name_H-M   'P 1'
#
loop_
_entity.id
_entity.type
_entity.pdbx_description
1 polymer ?
#
loop_
_entity_poly.entity_id
_entity_poly.type
_entity_poly.pdbx_seq_one_letter_code
_entity_poly.pdbx_strand_id
1 'polypeptide(L)' 'MTTPLDRRFVADAAAHRRDAPRFCPACAAGLGIATEFWEADERRFYCSCTACGWTGEITPTGDVASGHEPDH' A
#
# COMPACT_ATOMS: atom_id res chain seq x y z
N MET A 1 -16.59 -19.57 -12.59
CA MET A 1 -15.62 -20.63 -12.27
C MET A 1 -14.69 -20.07 -11.23
N THR A 2 -14.77 -20.57 -9.99
CA THR A 2 -13.94 -20.07 -8.89
C THR A 2 -12.70 -20.94 -8.83
N THR A 3 -11.55 -20.40 -9.22
CA THR A 3 -10.27 -21.09 -9.08
C THR A 3 -10.06 -21.40 -7.60
N PRO A 4 -9.78 -22.66 -7.21
CA PRO A 4 -9.49 -22.98 -5.82
C PRO A 4 -8.21 -22.25 -5.41
N LEU A 5 -8.30 -21.39 -4.40
CA LEU A 5 -7.15 -20.72 -3.80
C LEU A 5 -6.31 -21.77 -3.06
N ASP A 6 -5.01 -21.87 -3.37
CA ASP A 6 -4.10 -22.71 -2.60
C ASP A 6 -4.03 -22.19 -1.16
N ARG A 7 -4.28 -23.09 -0.20
CA ARG A 7 -4.32 -22.80 1.25
C ARG A 7 -3.09 -22.05 1.76
N ARG A 8 -1.93 -22.23 1.12
CA ARG A 8 -0.68 -21.53 1.48
C ARG A 8 -0.78 -20.03 1.28
N PHE A 9 -1.51 -19.57 0.27
CA PHE A 9 -1.66 -18.14 -0.06
C PHE A 9 -2.83 -17.46 0.66
N VAL A 10 -3.63 -18.19 1.43
CA VAL A 10 -4.81 -17.59 2.11
C VAL A 10 -4.37 -16.60 3.20
N ALA A 11 -3.34 -16.93 3.96
CA ALA A 11 -2.78 -16.04 4.98
C ALA A 11 -2.17 -14.79 4.33
N ASP A 12 -1.41 -14.98 3.25
CA ASP A 12 -0.81 -13.88 2.49
C ASP A 12 -1.88 -12.97 1.90
N ALA A 13 -2.92 -13.52 1.27
CA ALA A 13 -4.03 -12.73 0.72
C ALA A 13 -4.76 -11.87 1.77
N ALA A 14 -4.82 -12.34 3.02
CA ALA A 14 -5.37 -11.54 4.12
C ALA A 14 -4.40 -10.41 4.52
N ALA A 15 -3.10 -10.68 4.61
CA ALA A 15 -2.08 -9.68 4.90
C ALA A 15 -2.01 -8.59 3.80
N HIS A 16 -2.00 -8.98 2.53
CA HIS A 16 -2.00 -8.04 1.39
C HIS A 16 -3.19 -7.06 1.45
N ARG A 17 -4.40 -7.55 1.75
CA ARG A 17 -5.59 -6.69 1.87
C ARG A 17 -5.54 -5.75 3.07
N ARG A 18 -4.93 -6.18 4.18
CA ARG A 18 -4.81 -5.36 5.39
C ARG A 18 -3.85 -4.19 5.15
N ASP A 19 -2.75 -4.46 4.45
CA ASP A 19 -1.63 -3.53 4.33
C ASP A 19 -1.76 -2.55 3.15
N ALA A 20 -2.70 -2.79 2.22
CA ALA A 20 -2.95 -1.91 1.09
C ALA A 20 -3.36 -0.49 1.55
N PRO A 21 -2.72 0.59 1.03
CA PRO A 21 -3.09 1.95 1.34
C PRO A 21 -4.55 2.25 0.97
N ARG A 22 -5.28 2.89 1.90
CA ARG A 22 -6.71 3.22 1.72
C ARG A 22 -6.98 4.70 1.53
N PHE A 23 -6.14 5.57 2.07
CA PHE A 23 -6.37 7.01 2.11
C PHE A 23 -5.20 7.78 1.49
N CYS A 24 -5.52 8.85 0.78
CA CYS A 24 -4.55 9.72 0.13
C CYS A 24 -3.77 10.53 1.19
N PRO A 25 -2.43 10.56 1.15
CA PRO A 25 -1.64 11.33 2.10
C PRO A 25 -1.78 12.84 1.93
N ALA A 26 -2.21 13.31 0.75
CA ALA A 26 -2.36 14.74 0.47
C ALA A 26 -3.72 15.32 0.91
N CYS A 27 -4.81 14.55 0.79
CA CYS A 27 -6.17 15.06 1.05
C CYS A 27 -7.05 14.17 1.92
N ALA A 28 -6.54 13.04 2.42
CA ALA A 28 -7.24 12.05 3.24
C ALA A 28 -8.46 11.35 2.58
N ALA A 29 -8.81 11.70 1.33
CA ALA A 29 -9.85 10.97 0.59
C ALA A 29 -9.43 9.53 0.29
N GLY A 30 -10.40 8.66 -0.01
CA GLY A 30 -10.13 7.29 -0.44
C GLY A 30 -9.27 7.25 -1.71
N LEU A 31 -8.30 6.33 -1.75
CA LEU A 31 -7.51 6.09 -2.95
C LEU A 31 -8.36 5.41 -4.03
N GLY A 32 -8.22 5.86 -5.28
CA GLY A 32 -8.87 5.23 -6.43
C GLY A 32 -8.07 4.03 -6.93
N ILE A 33 -6.73 4.11 -6.86
CA ILE A 33 -5.81 3.03 -7.17
C ILE A 33 -4.82 2.88 -6.01
N ALA A 34 -4.58 1.63 -5.60
CA ALA A 34 -3.47 1.21 -4.76
C ALA A 34 -3.02 -0.17 -5.27
N THR A 35 -2.01 -0.18 -6.14
CA THR A 35 -1.50 -1.41 -6.77
C THR A 35 -0.15 -1.77 -6.18
N GLU A 36 -0.05 -2.98 -5.65
CA GLU A 36 1.20 -3.52 -5.11
C GLU A 36 2.19 -3.83 -6.24
N PHE A 37 3.47 -3.53 -6.00
CA PHE A 37 4.59 -4.02 -6.78
C PHE A 37 5.79 -4.28 -5.87
N TRP A 38 6.77 -5.02 -6.39
CA TRP A 38 7.98 -5.36 -5.68
C TRP A 38 9.20 -4.82 -6.42
N GLU A 39 10.06 -4.12 -5.71
CA GLU A 39 11.36 -3.66 -6.20
C GLU A 39 12.45 -4.36 -5.36
N ALA A 40 13.09 -5.36 -5.95
CA ALA A 40 13.91 -6.32 -5.22
C ALA A 40 13.13 -6.94 -4.04
N ASP A 41 13.61 -6.80 -2.81
CA ASP A 41 12.97 -7.30 -1.59
C ASP A 41 12.02 -6.27 -0.95
N GLU A 42 11.86 -5.09 -1.56
CA GLU A 42 11.00 -4.03 -1.04
C GLU A 42 9.60 -4.10 -1.65
N ARG A 43 8.60 -4.18 -0.78
CA ARG A 43 7.19 -4.08 -1.15
C ARG A 43 6.78 -2.61 -1.24
N ARG A 44 6.17 -2.21 -2.35
CA ARG A 44 5.73 -0.82 -2.60
C ARG A 44 4.33 -0.77 -3.23
N PHE A 45 3.70 0.40 -3.18
CA PHE A 45 2.38 0.63 -3.77
C PHE A 45 2.37 1.84 -4.69
N TYR A 46 2.02 1.66 -5.96
CA TYR A 46 1.68 2.77 -6.84
C TYR A 46 0.24 3.20 -6.57
N CYS A 47 0.06 4.47 -6.22
CA CYS A 47 -1.20 5.01 -5.74
C CYS A 47 -1.65 6.21 -6.56
N SER A 48 -2.97 6.35 -6.74
CA SER A 48 -3.58 7.55 -7.31
C SER A 48 -4.86 7.95 -6.58
N CYS A 49 -5.03 9.26 -6.40
CA CYS A 49 -6.20 9.86 -5.78
C CYS A 49 -7.06 10.57 -6.83
N THR A 50 -8.30 10.11 -7.00
CA THR A 50 -9.27 10.74 -7.91
C THR A 50 -9.84 12.04 -7.35
N ALA A 51 -9.69 12.32 -6.05
CA ALA A 51 -10.23 13.52 -5.41
C ALA A 51 -9.32 14.75 -5.58
N CYS A 52 -8.00 14.60 -5.42
CA CYS A 52 -7.05 15.72 -5.53
C CYS A 52 -6.02 15.58 -6.66
N GLY A 53 -6.05 14.48 -7.41
CA GLY A 53 -5.11 14.23 -8.52
C GLY A 53 -3.71 13.79 -8.08
N TRP A 54 -3.46 13.59 -6.78
CA TRP A 54 -2.18 13.10 -6.30
C TRP A 54 -1.88 11.70 -6.86
N THR A 55 -0.64 11.52 -7.32
CA THR A 55 -0.07 10.23 -7.73
C THR A 55 1.29 10.07 -7.06
N GLY A 56 1.59 8.86 -6.57
CA GLY A 56 2.88 8.61 -5.97
C GLY A 56 3.04 7.18 -5.48
N GLU A 57 4.22 6.90 -4.94
CA GLU A 57 4.55 5.62 -4.34
C GLU A 57 4.40 5.71 -2.82
N ILE A 58 3.88 4.63 -2.22
CA ILE A 58 3.85 4.45 -0.77
C ILE A 58 4.63 3.18 -0.46
N THR A 59 5.72 3.34 0.29
CA THR A 59 6.46 2.23 0.88
C THR A 59 5.92 1.99 2.28
N PRO A 60 5.30 0.83 2.57
CA PRO A 60 4.94 0.48 3.93
C PRO A 60 6.23 0.40 4.75
N THR A 61 6.28 1.13 5.85
CA THR A 61 7.23 0.80 6.90
C THR A 61 6.75 -0.49 7.60
N GLY A 62 7.64 -1.20 8.29
CA GLY A 62 7.27 -2.40 9.06
C GLY A 62 6.35 -2.03 10.23
N ASP A 63 6.57 -2.62 11.41
CA ASP A 63 5.71 -2.33 12.58
C ASP A 63 5.77 -0.86 13.05
N VAL A 64 6.78 -0.10 12.64
CA VAL A 64 7.00 1.30 13.04
C VAL A 64 7.57 2.12 11.88
N ALA A 65 7.01 3.32 11.68
CA ALA A 65 7.59 4.32 10.81
C ALA A 65 8.74 5.03 11.52
N SER A 66 9.96 4.84 11.01
CA SER A 66 11.14 5.59 11.46
C SER A 66 11.22 6.90 10.67
N GLY A 67 10.94 8.02 11.32
CA GLY A 67 11.16 9.37 10.77
C GLY A 67 12.37 10.02 11.42
N HIS A 68 13.18 10.74 10.64
CA HIS A 68 14.14 11.70 11.17
C HIS A 68 13.47 13.07 11.19
N GLU A 69 13.39 13.69 12.37
CA GLU A 69 12.97 15.08 12.50
C GLU A 69 14.10 15.96 11.94
N PRO A 70 13.83 16.93 11.05
CA PRO A 70 14.86 17.83 10.57
C PRO A 70 15.39 18.69 11.71
N ASP A 71 16.69 19.01 11.68
CA ASP A 71 17.25 20.05 12.55
C ASP A 71 16.53 21.37 12.26
N HIS A 72 15.97 21.98 13.31
CA HIS A 72 15.21 23.23 13.26
C HIS A 72 16.14 24.44 13.18
#